data_AF-A0A350IBJ5-F1
#
_entry.id   AF-A0A350IBJ5-F1
#
_cell.length_a   1.000
_cell.length_b   1.000
_cell.length_c   1.000
_cell.angle_alpha   90.00
_cell.angle_beta   90.00
_cell.angle_gamma   90.00
#
_symmetry.space_group_name_H-M   'P 1'
#
loop_
_entity.id
_entity.type
_entity.pdbx_description
1 polymer ?
#
loop_
_entity_poly.entity_id
_entity_poly.type
_entity_poly.pdbx_seq_one_letter_code
_entity_poly.pdbx_strand_id
1 'polypeptide(L)'
;MSSMKYFSFALSITTTILLTLFLNGNVWNGITLPPLGKMLNPFTGIWQNGQKTSRTDINLHSVSIKQDIEIVLDEREVPHIYANSLNDALFAQGYMHAKHRYFQMDMMSRSASGRVAEVAGPSKLSYDLSQRRKGMVYAIEQAERGWKKFPDRYQLIQKYVDGVNTALAEWSPADYPLEY
;
A
#
# COMPACT_ATOMS: atom_id res chain seq x y z
N MET A 1 -40.26 31.29 -25.28
CA MET A 1 -38.92 31.46 -24.65
C MET A 1 -38.76 30.76 -23.29
N SER A 2 -39.81 30.47 -22.51
CA SER A 2 -39.68 29.79 -21.20
C SER A 2 -39.36 28.28 -21.30
N SER A 3 -40.00 27.56 -22.23
CA SER A 3 -39.82 26.11 -22.44
C SER A 3 -38.38 25.68 -22.76
N MET A 4 -37.64 26.46 -23.56
CA MET A 4 -36.22 26.16 -23.85
C MET A 4 -35.32 26.28 -22.62
N LYS A 5 -35.65 27.16 -21.66
CA LYS A 5 -34.86 27.32 -20.44
C LYS A 5 -34.98 26.09 -19.53
N TYR A 6 -36.18 25.53 -19.40
CA TYR A 6 -36.39 24.30 -18.63
C TYR A 6 -35.75 23.08 -19.30
N PHE A 7 -35.77 23.00 -20.63
CA PHE A 7 -35.09 21.93 -21.36
C PHE A 7 -33.57 21.98 -21.16
N SER A 8 -32.94 23.15 -21.34
CA SER A 8 -31.49 23.30 -21.11
C SER A 8 -31.11 23.02 -19.66
N PHE A 9 -31.94 23.41 -18.70
CA PHE A 9 -31.75 23.10 -17.28
C PHE A 9 -31.83 21.60 -16.98
N ALA A 10 -32.87 20.92 -17.50
CA ALA A 10 -33.02 19.48 -17.35
C ALA A 10 -31.86 18.72 -17.99
N LEU A 11 -31.45 19.11 -19.21
CA LEU A 11 -30.30 18.53 -19.89
C LEU A 11 -29.02 18.68 -19.06
N SER A 12 -28.76 19.87 -18.50
CA SER A 12 -27.60 20.12 -17.64
C SER A 12 -27.59 19.24 -16.40
N ILE A 13 -28.73 19.08 -15.71
CA ILE A 13 -28.84 18.22 -14.52
C ILE A 13 -28.59 16.76 -14.90
N THR A 14 -29.26 16.27 -15.96
CA THR A 14 -29.10 14.89 -16.41
C THR A 14 -27.65 14.60 -16.82
N THR A 15 -27.00 15.50 -17.56
CA THR A 15 -25.59 15.38 -17.91
C THR A 15 -24.70 15.35 -16.67
N THR A 16 -24.96 16.21 -15.68
CA THR A 16 -24.17 16.26 -14.43
C THR A 16 -24.32 14.97 -13.63
N ILE A 17 -25.54 14.44 -13.50
CA ILE A 17 -25.80 13.18 -12.80
C ILE A 17 -25.10 12.02 -13.51
N LEU A 18 -25.25 11.91 -14.83
CA LEU A 18 -24.60 10.87 -15.62
C LEU A 18 -23.08 10.95 -15.53
N LEU A 19 -22.50 12.15 -15.59
CA LEU A 19 -21.06 12.35 -15.46
C LEU A 19 -20.58 11.97 -14.05
N THR A 20 -21.32 12.33 -13.01
CA THR A 20 -20.98 11.99 -11.62
C THR A 20 -21.03 10.48 -11.38
N LEU A 21 -22.06 9.80 -11.89
CA LEU A 21 -22.18 8.35 -11.82
C LEU A 21 -21.06 7.66 -12.61
N PHE A 22 -20.73 8.18 -13.79
CA PHE A 22 -19.63 7.68 -14.61
C PHE A 22 -18.27 7.85 -13.93
N LEU A 23 -17.96 9.03 -13.40
CA LEU A 23 -16.68 9.34 -12.75
C LEU A 23 -16.49 8.59 -11.41
N ASN A 24 -17.56 8.23 -10.72
CA ASN A 24 -17.48 7.42 -9.49
C ASN A 24 -17.64 5.91 -9.74
N GLY A 25 -18.03 5.51 -10.95
CA GLY A 25 -18.13 4.11 -11.34
C GLY A 25 -16.75 3.45 -11.48
N ASN A 26 -16.69 2.16 -11.21
CA ASN A 26 -15.47 1.34 -11.26
C ASN A 26 -15.44 0.33 -12.43
N VAL A 27 -16.52 0.27 -13.22
CA VAL A 27 -16.64 -0.64 -14.37
C VAL A 27 -17.41 0.05 -15.50
N TRP A 28 -16.80 0.09 -16.68
CA TRP A 28 -17.48 0.49 -17.91
C TRP A 28 -17.17 -0.52 -19.01
N ASN A 29 -18.20 -1.22 -19.51
CA ASN A 29 -18.08 -2.20 -20.60
C ASN A 29 -16.97 -3.27 -20.37
N GLY A 30 -16.84 -3.78 -19.15
CA GLY A 30 -15.83 -4.79 -18.81
C GLY A 30 -14.41 -4.25 -18.62
N ILE A 31 -14.20 -2.95 -18.84
CA ILE A 31 -12.97 -2.25 -18.48
C ILE A 31 -13.13 -1.77 -17.03
N THR A 32 -12.27 -2.27 -16.14
CA THR A 32 -12.16 -1.77 -14.77
C THR A 32 -11.39 -0.46 -14.79
N LEU A 33 -12.11 0.66 -14.80
CA LEU A 33 -11.52 1.98 -14.65
C LEU A 33 -11.45 2.33 -13.16
N PRO A 34 -10.35 2.94 -12.68
CA PRO A 34 -10.36 3.51 -11.34
C PRO A 34 -11.46 4.56 -11.24
N PRO A 35 -12.08 4.75 -10.07
CA PRO A 35 -13.07 5.80 -9.85
C PRO A 35 -12.42 7.18 -10.02
N LEU A 36 -12.48 7.71 -11.24
CA LEU A 36 -11.80 8.93 -11.69
C LEU A 36 -12.13 10.15 -10.82
N GLY A 37 -13.37 10.25 -10.33
CA GLY A 37 -13.79 11.34 -9.44
C GLY A 37 -13.03 11.35 -8.11
N LYS A 38 -12.81 10.17 -7.51
CA LYS A 38 -11.98 10.04 -6.30
C LYS A 38 -10.50 10.22 -6.61
N MET A 39 -10.04 9.60 -7.68
CA MET A 39 -8.65 9.63 -8.12
C MET A 39 -8.18 11.06 -8.46
N LEU A 40 -9.00 11.85 -9.13
CA LEU A 40 -8.66 13.23 -9.54
C LEU A 40 -9.01 14.28 -8.49
N ASN A 41 -9.57 13.89 -7.33
CA ASN A 41 -9.90 14.83 -6.26
C ASN A 41 -8.63 15.54 -5.77
N PRO A 42 -8.54 16.89 -5.80
CA PRO A 42 -7.34 17.62 -5.39
C PRO A 42 -6.98 17.45 -3.92
N PHE A 43 -7.95 17.08 -3.07
CA PHE A 43 -7.79 16.96 -1.63
C PHE A 43 -7.58 15.53 -1.16
N THR A 44 -7.90 14.50 -1.95
CA THR A 44 -7.82 13.09 -1.52
C THR A 44 -7.31 12.14 -2.61
N GLY A 45 -7.02 12.66 -3.79
CA GLY A 45 -6.63 11.88 -4.96
C GLY A 45 -5.12 11.85 -5.17
N ILE A 46 -4.70 11.50 -6.39
CA ILE A 46 -3.30 11.24 -6.77
C ILE A 46 -2.34 12.40 -6.52
N TRP A 47 -2.89 13.61 -6.40
CA TRP A 47 -2.13 14.83 -6.21
C TRP A 47 -1.36 14.86 -4.89
N GLN A 48 -1.84 14.14 -3.87
CA GLN A 48 -1.14 14.04 -2.59
C GLN A 48 0.20 13.33 -2.71
N ASN A 49 0.29 12.31 -3.58
CA ASN A 49 1.51 11.51 -3.78
C ASN A 49 2.65 12.30 -4.46
N GLY A 50 2.33 13.42 -5.10
CA GLY A 50 3.31 14.31 -5.75
C GLY A 50 3.78 15.47 -4.88
N GLN A 51 3.22 15.63 -3.67
CA GLN A 51 3.67 16.67 -2.76
C GLN A 51 5.02 16.28 -2.17
N LYS A 52 6.01 17.18 -2.26
CA LYS A 52 7.28 16.99 -1.58
C LYS A 52 7.01 16.92 -0.08
N THR A 53 7.24 15.76 0.52
CA THR A 53 7.46 15.67 1.96
C THR A 53 8.68 16.54 2.25
N SER A 54 8.51 17.61 3.03
CA SER A 54 9.63 18.41 3.51
C SER A 54 10.64 17.44 4.13
N ARG A 55 11.89 17.46 3.64
CA ARG A 55 13.02 16.65 4.12
C ARG A 55 12.94 16.53 5.64
N THR A 56 12.46 15.38 6.11
CA THR A 56 12.16 15.18 7.52
C THR A 56 13.12 14.12 8.01
N ASP A 57 13.98 14.49 8.94
CA ASP A 57 14.69 13.52 9.76
C ASP A 57 13.60 12.77 10.53
N ILE A 58 13.41 11.49 10.20
CA ILE A 58 12.38 10.67 10.83
C ILE A 58 12.99 10.13 12.12
N ASN A 59 12.61 10.73 13.25
CA ASN A 59 12.89 10.17 14.56
C ASN A 59 11.75 9.22 14.92
N LEU A 60 12.04 7.92 14.89
CA LEU A 60 11.06 6.90 15.23
C LEU A 60 11.04 6.67 16.74
N HIS A 61 9.88 6.91 17.36
CA HIS A 61 9.60 6.52 18.74
C HIS A 61 8.46 5.50 18.73
N SER A 62 8.76 4.25 19.11
CA SER A 62 7.79 3.17 19.20
C SER A 62 8.05 2.36 20.47
N VAL A 63 6.98 1.81 21.05
CA VAL A 63 7.03 0.89 22.20
C VAL A 63 7.96 -0.31 21.94
N SER A 64 8.18 -0.64 20.66
CA SER A 64 9.01 -1.76 20.21
C SER A 64 10.51 -1.46 20.09
N ILE A 65 10.92 -0.20 20.24
CA ILE A 65 12.28 0.31 20.08
C ILE A 65 12.88 0.63 21.46
N LYS A 66 14.15 0.31 21.68
CA LYS A 66 14.83 0.56 22.98
C LYS A 66 15.62 1.87 23.03
N GLN A 67 16.03 2.42 21.89
CA GLN A 67 16.92 3.58 21.76
C GLN A 67 16.54 4.39 20.52
N ASP A 68 16.89 5.67 20.49
CA ASP A 68 16.56 6.53 19.35
C ASP A 68 17.13 5.99 18.03
N ILE A 69 16.30 6.01 16.99
CA ILE A 69 16.66 5.66 15.61
C ILE A 69 16.59 6.92 14.78
N GLU A 70 17.68 7.22 14.08
CA GLU A 70 17.76 8.34 13.14
C GLU A 70 17.70 7.80 11.71
N ILE A 71 16.79 8.35 10.91
CA ILE A 71 16.65 8.02 9.49
C ILE A 71 16.80 9.30 8.68
N VAL A 72 17.85 9.36 7.87
CA VAL A 72 18.15 10.49 6.98
C VAL A 72 17.86 10.08 5.54
N LEU A 73 17.02 10.85 4.84
CA LEU A 73 16.75 10.65 3.42
C LEU A 73 17.69 11.53 2.57
N ASP A 74 18.38 10.92 1.60
CA ASP A 74 19.15 11.66 0.62
C ASP A 74 18.25 12.40 -0.39
N GLU A 75 18.84 13.10 -1.36
CA GLU A 75 18.10 13.85 -2.39
C GLU A 75 17.26 12.97 -3.33
N ARG A 76 17.51 11.67 -3.32
CA ARG A 76 16.82 10.64 -4.12
C ARG A 76 15.91 9.77 -3.25
N GLU A 77 15.64 10.21 -2.02
CA GLU A 77 14.84 9.49 -1.02
C GLU A 77 15.40 8.12 -0.63
N VAL A 78 16.72 7.92 -0.75
CA VAL A 78 17.38 6.72 -0.24
C VAL A 78 17.55 6.86 1.29
N PRO A 79 17.02 5.92 2.09
CA PRO A 79 17.13 5.98 3.54
C PRO A 79 18.48 5.51 4.04
N HIS A 80 19.15 6.38 4.81
CA HIS A 80 20.31 6.07 5.62
C HIS A 80 19.86 5.90 7.07
N ILE A 81 19.94 4.67 7.59
CA ILE A 81 19.45 4.30 8.92
C ILE A 81 20.64 4.23 9.89
N TYR A 82 20.58 5.02 10.95
CA TYR A 82 21.52 5.01 12.06
C TYR A 82 20.81 4.46 13.30
N ALA A 83 21.31 3.35 13.82
CA ALA A 83 20.73 2.66 14.96
C ALA A 83 21.81 2.02 15.82
N ASN A 84 21.55 1.95 17.12
CA ASN A 84 22.49 1.43 18.12
C ASN A 84 22.46 -0.10 18.25
N SER A 85 21.48 -0.77 17.63
CA SER A 85 21.39 -2.23 17.60
C SER A 85 20.87 -2.72 16.26
N LEU A 86 21.20 -3.97 15.91
CA LEU A 86 20.69 -4.61 14.70
C LEU A 86 19.17 -4.77 14.73
N ASN A 87 18.58 -4.99 15.91
CA ASN A 87 17.13 -5.08 16.07
C ASN A 87 16.43 -3.77 15.67
N ASP A 88 16.96 -2.64 16.13
CA ASP A 88 16.42 -1.32 15.83
C ASP A 88 16.64 -0.98 14.35
N ALA A 89 17.82 -1.31 13.79
CA ALA A 89 18.10 -1.14 12.35
C ALA A 89 17.12 -1.92 11.46
N LEU A 90 16.81 -3.18 11.81
CA LEU A 90 15.87 -4.02 11.06
C LEU A 90 14.43 -3.53 11.20
N PHE A 91 14.04 -3.06 12.39
CA PHE A 91 12.75 -2.41 12.59
C PHE A 91 12.60 -1.18 11.67
N ALA A 92 13.59 -0.29 11.69
CA ALA A 92 13.61 0.89 10.83
C ALA A 92 13.59 0.53 9.34
N GLN A 93 14.32 -0.52 8.95
CA GLN A 93 14.33 -1.01 7.57
C GLN A 93 12.95 -1.50 7.15
N GLY A 94 12.25 -2.26 7.99
CA GLY A 94 10.89 -2.71 7.75
C GLY A 94 9.91 -1.54 7.63
N TYR A 95 10.01 -0.57 8.53
CA TYR A 95 9.22 0.66 8.52
C TYR A 95 9.38 1.43 7.20
N MET A 96 10.63 1.68 6.77
CA MET A 96 10.91 2.39 5.51
C MET A 96 10.54 1.58 4.27
N HIS A 97 10.67 0.25 4.30
CA HIS A 97 10.20 -0.60 3.22
C HIS A 97 8.68 -0.54 3.06
N ALA A 98 7.91 -0.52 4.14
CA ALA A 98 6.47 -0.30 4.07
C ALA A 98 6.17 1.07 3.44
N LYS A 99 6.77 2.14 3.96
CA LYS A 99 6.58 3.52 3.47
C LYS A 99 6.80 3.67 1.95
N HIS A 100 7.82 3.03 1.40
CA HIS A 100 8.20 3.24 -0.01
C HIS A 100 7.82 2.10 -0.96
N ARG A 101 7.53 0.88 -0.46
CA ARG A 101 7.40 -0.32 -1.29
C ARG A 101 6.28 -1.27 -0.87
N TYR A 102 5.33 -0.83 -0.05
CA TYR A 102 4.32 -1.73 0.47
C TYR A 102 3.50 -2.44 -0.60
N PHE A 103 3.06 -1.74 -1.66
CA PHE A 103 2.35 -2.39 -2.76
C PHE A 103 3.15 -3.55 -3.37
N GLN A 104 4.45 -3.33 -3.62
CA GLN A 104 5.33 -4.39 -4.12
C GLN A 104 5.41 -5.57 -3.14
N MET A 105 5.56 -5.30 -1.84
CA MET A 105 5.64 -6.32 -0.81
C MET A 105 4.35 -7.13 -0.70
N ASP A 106 3.19 -6.49 -0.67
CA ASP A 106 1.89 -7.15 -0.61
C ASP A 106 1.66 -7.99 -1.88
N MET A 107 1.94 -7.44 -3.06
CA MET A 107 1.80 -8.16 -4.33
C MET A 107 2.73 -9.38 -4.42
N MET A 108 3.97 -9.28 -3.91
CA MET A 108 4.87 -10.42 -3.81
C MET A 108 4.33 -11.49 -2.86
N SER A 109 3.79 -11.10 -1.70
CA SER A 109 3.17 -12.01 -0.74
C SER A 109 1.92 -12.70 -1.31
N ARG A 110 1.05 -11.95 -1.98
CA ARG A 110 -0.14 -12.45 -2.69
C ARG A 110 0.25 -13.37 -3.83
N SER A 111 1.25 -13.00 -4.62
CA SER A 111 1.78 -13.85 -5.70
C SER A 111 2.25 -15.19 -5.15
N ALA A 112 3.01 -15.19 -4.05
CA ALA A 112 3.52 -16.40 -3.44
C ALA A 112 2.42 -17.29 -2.84
N SER A 113 1.38 -16.68 -2.26
CA SER A 113 0.24 -17.37 -1.64
C SER A 113 -0.91 -17.69 -2.59
N GLY A 114 -0.82 -17.26 -3.85
CA GLY A 114 -1.88 -17.40 -4.85
C GLY A 114 -3.14 -16.61 -4.50
N ARG A 115 -2.99 -15.33 -4.17
CA ARG A 115 -4.06 -14.40 -3.75
C ARG A 115 -4.10 -13.13 -4.59
N VAL A 116 -3.54 -13.15 -5.79
CA VAL A 116 -3.47 -11.99 -6.68
C VAL A 116 -4.85 -11.64 -7.24
N ALA A 117 -5.71 -12.63 -7.48
CA ALA A 117 -7.05 -12.43 -8.00
C ALA A 117 -7.97 -11.64 -7.05
N GLU A 118 -7.65 -11.58 -5.75
CA GLU A 118 -8.37 -10.78 -4.75
C GLU A 118 -8.29 -9.28 -5.05
N VAL A 119 -7.20 -8.82 -5.69
CA VAL A 119 -6.95 -7.40 -5.97
C VAL A 119 -6.90 -7.08 -7.46
N ALA A 120 -6.45 -8.03 -8.29
CA ALA A 120 -6.34 -7.86 -9.75
C ALA A 120 -7.48 -8.52 -10.54
N GLY A 121 -8.47 -9.08 -9.83
CA GLY A 121 -9.69 -9.64 -10.41
C GLY A 121 -9.57 -11.07 -10.96
N PRO A 122 -10.69 -11.62 -11.48
CA PRO A 122 -10.83 -13.04 -11.79
C PRO A 122 -9.90 -13.54 -12.91
N SER A 123 -9.37 -12.63 -13.76
CA SER A 123 -8.41 -12.98 -14.80
C SER A 123 -7.12 -13.63 -14.27
N LYS A 124 -6.82 -13.46 -12.97
CA LYS A 124 -5.64 -14.03 -12.30
C LYS A 124 -5.90 -15.35 -11.58
N LEU A 125 -7.11 -15.89 -11.62
CA LEU A 125 -7.47 -17.10 -10.88
C LEU A 125 -6.61 -18.32 -11.27
N SER A 126 -6.35 -18.51 -12.57
CA SER A 126 -5.52 -19.63 -13.05
C SER A 126 -4.08 -19.55 -12.52
N TYR A 127 -3.53 -18.34 -12.44
CA TYR A 127 -2.23 -18.07 -11.85
C TYR A 127 -2.21 -18.42 -10.36
N ASP A 128 -3.20 -17.95 -9.60
CA ASP A 128 -3.33 -18.21 -8.17
C ASP A 128 -3.42 -19.71 -7.86
N LEU A 129 -4.23 -20.45 -8.62
CA LEU A 129 -4.31 -21.91 -8.51
C LEU A 129 -2.96 -22.58 -8.78
N SER A 130 -2.21 -22.09 -9.77
CA SER A 130 -0.87 -22.61 -10.06
C SER A 130 0.14 -22.34 -8.95
N GLN A 131 0.08 -21.18 -8.28
CA GLN A 131 0.98 -20.87 -7.17
C GLN A 131 0.64 -21.70 -5.93
N ARG A 132 -0.66 -21.87 -5.63
CA ARG A 132 -1.10 -22.77 -4.55
C ARG A 132 -0.63 -24.21 -4.73
N ARG A 133 -0.66 -24.73 -5.97
CA ARG A 133 -0.12 -26.07 -6.29
C ARG A 133 1.38 -26.21 -6.01
N LYS A 134 2.17 -25.14 -6.12
CA LYS A 134 3.60 -25.17 -5.75
C LYS A 134 3.83 -25.25 -4.24
N GLY A 135 2.83 -24.90 -3.43
CA GLY A 135 2.88 -25.08 -1.98
C GLY A 135 3.85 -24.15 -1.24
N MET A 136 4.14 -22.95 -1.76
CA MET A 136 5.08 -22.04 -1.09
C MET A 136 4.64 -21.64 0.33
N VAL A 137 3.34 -21.49 0.57
CA VAL A 137 2.81 -21.23 1.94
C VAL A 137 3.13 -22.40 2.86
N TYR A 138 2.89 -23.64 2.42
CA TYR A 138 3.26 -24.82 3.20
C TYR A 138 4.77 -24.84 3.47
N ALA A 139 5.60 -24.56 2.48
CA ALA A 139 7.05 -24.51 2.65
C ALA A 139 7.49 -23.44 3.67
N ILE A 140 6.87 -22.25 3.66
CA ILE A 140 7.22 -21.18 4.60
C ILE A 140 6.80 -21.53 6.03
N GLU A 141 5.66 -22.19 6.23
CA GLU A 141 5.23 -22.67 7.56
C GLU A 141 6.21 -23.69 8.15
N GLN A 142 6.77 -24.59 7.32
CA GLN A 142 7.81 -25.51 7.75
C GLN A 142 9.11 -24.76 8.08
N ALA A 143 9.51 -23.82 7.22
CA ALA A 143 10.72 -23.03 7.39
C ALA A 143 10.66 -22.20 8.69
N GLU A 144 9.53 -21.55 8.95
CA GLU A 144 9.30 -20.76 10.17
C GLU A 144 9.42 -21.63 11.43
N ARG A 145 8.87 -22.85 11.43
CA ARG A 145 9.09 -23.82 12.52
C ARG A 145 10.55 -24.16 12.74
N GLY A 146 11.34 -24.24 11.66
CA GLY A 146 12.78 -24.40 11.73
C GLY A 146 13.48 -23.17 12.32
N TRP A 147 13.12 -21.98 11.87
CA TRP A 147 13.71 -20.72 12.33
C TRP A 147 13.42 -20.43 13.80
N LYS A 148 12.21 -20.76 14.29
CA LYS A 148 11.84 -20.63 15.71
C LYS A 148 12.71 -21.43 16.67
N LYS A 149 13.48 -22.41 16.18
CA LYS A 149 14.50 -23.13 16.99
C LYS A 149 15.74 -22.28 17.29
N PHE A 150 15.90 -21.14 16.62
CA PHE A 150 17.00 -20.19 16.80
C PHE A 150 16.42 -18.83 17.22
N PRO A 151 15.95 -18.69 18.48
CA PRO A 151 15.16 -17.54 18.92
C PRO A 151 15.86 -16.19 18.67
N ASP A 152 17.16 -16.10 18.93
CA ASP A 152 17.94 -14.87 18.73
C ASP A 152 17.93 -14.40 17.27
N ARG A 153 17.97 -15.33 16.32
CA ARG A 153 17.92 -15.02 14.88
C ARG A 153 16.50 -14.77 14.40
N TYR A 154 15.55 -15.54 14.93
CA TYR A 154 14.14 -15.38 14.59
C TYR A 154 13.61 -14.01 15.06
N GLN A 155 14.11 -13.52 16.19
CA GLN A 155 13.81 -12.18 16.68
C GLN A 155 14.18 -11.08 15.67
N LEU A 156 15.27 -11.23 14.91
CA LEU A 156 15.66 -10.27 13.88
C LEU A 156 14.59 -10.16 12.78
N ILE A 157 14.03 -11.30 12.36
CA ILE A 157 12.93 -11.35 11.38
C ILE A 157 11.69 -10.67 11.96
N GLN A 158 11.35 -10.97 13.21
CA GLN A 158 10.21 -10.36 13.89
C GLN A 158 10.37 -8.84 13.97
N LYS A 159 11.56 -8.32 14.28
CA LYS A 159 11.78 -6.87 14.35
C LYS A 159 11.55 -6.16 13.02
N TYR A 160 11.97 -6.78 11.92
CA TYR A 160 11.64 -6.26 10.58
C TYR A 160 10.12 -6.24 10.35
N VAL A 161 9.41 -7.33 10.69
CA VAL A 161 7.95 -7.42 10.55
C VAL A 161 7.22 -6.41 11.45
N ASP A 162 7.70 -6.20 12.68
CA ASP A 162 7.15 -5.21 13.61
C ASP A 162 7.26 -3.79 13.03
N GLY A 163 8.37 -3.47 12.36
CA GLY A 163 8.57 -2.19 11.69
C GLY A 163 7.57 -1.97 10.55
N VAL A 164 7.37 -2.99 9.71
CA VAL A 164 6.35 -2.97 8.64
C VAL A 164 4.96 -2.72 9.24
N ASN A 165 4.57 -3.50 10.25
CA ASN A 165 3.25 -3.40 10.84
C ASN A 165 3.03 -2.07 11.58
N THR A 166 4.08 -1.50 12.17
CA THR A 166 4.01 -0.20 12.84
C THR A 166 3.73 0.90 11.82
N ALA A 167 4.45 0.93 10.69
CA ALA A 167 4.20 1.89 9.61
C ALA A 167 2.74 1.81 9.12
N LEU A 168 2.23 0.59 8.88
CA LEU A 168 0.86 0.38 8.42
C LEU A 168 -0.20 0.84 9.43
N ALA A 169 0.08 0.69 10.74
CA ALA A 169 -0.84 1.10 11.79
C ALA A 169 -0.95 2.63 11.92
N GLU A 170 0.07 3.37 11.47
CA GLU A 170 0.11 4.83 11.49
C GLU A 170 -0.58 5.46 10.27
N TRP A 171 -0.79 4.70 9.20
CA TRP A 171 -1.32 5.21 7.95
C TRP A 171 -2.78 5.61 8.01
N SER A 172 -3.06 6.76 7.43
CA SER A 172 -4.38 7.19 7.02
C SER A 172 -4.60 6.86 5.53
N PRO A 173 -5.83 6.97 4.99
CA PRO A 173 -6.08 6.76 3.56
C PRO A 173 -5.23 7.64 2.62
N ALA A 174 -4.70 8.77 3.10
CA ALA A 174 -3.80 9.64 2.35
C ALA A 174 -2.39 9.04 2.17
N ASP A 175 -2.00 8.12 3.05
CA ASP A 175 -0.67 7.50 3.06
C ASP A 175 -0.63 6.18 2.26
N TYR A 176 -1.79 5.73 1.76
CA TYR A 176 -1.87 4.47 1.02
C TYR A 176 -1.17 4.59 -0.33
N PRO A 177 -0.51 3.50 -0.80
CA PRO A 177 -0.03 3.44 -2.17
C PRO A 177 -1.18 3.69 -3.14
N LEU A 178 -0.88 4.33 -4.26
CA LEU A 178 -1.85 4.69 -5.31
C LEU A 178 -2.70 3.51 -5.78
N GLU A 179 -2.15 2.30 -5.70
CA GLU A 179 -2.79 1.07 -6.14
C GLU A 179 -3.94 0.58 -5.24
N TYR A 180 -4.12 1.13 -4.03
CA TYR A 180 -5.21 0.83 -3.10
C TYR A 180 -6.26 1.95 -3.06
#